data_AF-A0A814BPS8-F1
#
_entry.id   AF-A0A814BPS8-F1
#
_cell.length_a   1.000
_cell.length_b   1.000
_cell.length_c   1.000
_cell.angle_alpha   90.00
_cell.angle_beta   90.00
_cell.angle_gamma   90.00
#
_symmetry.space_group_name_H-M   'P 1'
#
loop_
_entity.id
_entity.type
_entity.pdbx_description
1 polymer ?
#
loop_
_entity_poly.entity_id
_entity_poly.type
_entity_poly.pdbx_seq_one_letter_code
_entity_poly.pdbx_strand_id
1 'polypeptide(L)'
;MLLYTVHIPRIGKLFNETNGYVYINLQLASYVNDILIYLYGFCSFFGTIKLIKLFRFNQRLCLFIETLKYCGKELLAFFMMFSIIFFSFVCLFYLLFISKLESCSTLLKTIQMLFETILMKFDAHELVEAGGFLGPFSFSLFIIFIVFICISMFISIINDSFRHVRQNISNDNEDIFLFIRKKILYWIGWEKSMKEEQKDLEYMNPIEQFPEKIDQLLNALNRLYTNQYN
;
A
#
# COMPACT_ATOMS: atom_id res chain seq x y z
N MET A 1 -37.12 -15.34 4.05
CA MET A 1 -37.96 -15.17 5.27
C MET A 1 -39.39 -15.65 5.04
N LEU A 2 -40.11 -15.19 4.02
CA LEU A 2 -41.50 -15.60 3.72
C LEU A 2 -41.70 -17.08 3.37
N LEU A 3 -40.72 -17.74 2.73
CA LEU A 3 -40.80 -19.17 2.42
C LEU A 3 -40.68 -20.07 3.66
N TYR A 4 -39.82 -19.71 4.61
CA TYR A 4 -39.64 -20.45 5.86
C TYR A 4 -40.89 -20.36 6.74
N THR A 5 -41.46 -19.16 6.90
CA THR A 5 -42.65 -18.96 7.74
C THR A 5 -43.89 -19.71 7.23
N VAL A 6 -43.97 -20.01 5.94
CA VAL A 6 -45.09 -20.79 5.36
C VAL A 6 -44.82 -22.30 5.39
N HIS A 7 -43.58 -22.75 5.19
CA HIS A 7 -43.25 -24.18 5.12
C HIS A 7 -43.17 -24.87 6.49
N ILE A 8 -42.61 -24.22 7.51
CA ILE A 8 -42.44 -24.80 8.86
C ILE A 8 -43.77 -25.24 9.50
N PRO A 9 -44.85 -24.43 9.50
CA PRO A 9 -46.12 -24.86 10.11
C PRO A 9 -46.80 -25.98 9.33
N ARG A 10 -46.58 -26.08 8.01
CA ARG A 10 -47.11 -27.17 7.17
C ARG A 10 -46.39 -28.49 7.44
N ILE A 11 -45.07 -28.45 7.63
CA ILE A 11 -44.26 -29.61 8.02
C ILE A 11 -44.66 -30.11 9.42
N GLY A 12 -44.91 -29.21 10.36
CA GLY A 12 -45.39 -29.56 11.71
C GLY A 12 -46.74 -30.28 11.71
N LYS A 13 -47.68 -29.86 10.84
CA LYS A 13 -48.97 -30.56 10.68
C LYS A 13 -48.81 -31.94 10.06
N LEU A 14 -48.03 -32.06 8.99
CA LEU A 14 -47.73 -33.35 8.33
C LEU A 14 -47.04 -34.34 9.28
N PHE A 15 -46.13 -33.86 10.14
CA PHE A 15 -45.44 -34.67 11.14
C PHE A 15 -46.39 -35.19 12.22
N ASN A 16 -47.32 -34.34 12.69
CA ASN A 16 -48.32 -34.70 13.70
C ASN A 16 -49.37 -35.69 13.15
N GLU A 17 -49.73 -35.59 11.87
CA GLU A 17 -50.70 -36.49 11.22
C GLU A 17 -50.13 -37.89 10.93
N THR A 18 -48.79 -38.05 10.89
CA THR A 18 -48.13 -39.31 10.50
C THR A 18 -47.23 -39.93 11.58
N ASN A 19 -47.35 -39.48 12.84
CA ASN A 19 -46.56 -39.98 13.98
C ASN A 19 -45.05 -40.05 13.69
N GLY A 20 -44.53 -39.14 12.87
CA GLY A 20 -43.10 -39.02 12.59
C GLY A 20 -42.50 -39.97 11.55
N TYR A 21 -43.29 -40.80 10.84
CA TYR A 21 -42.77 -41.72 9.81
C TYR A 21 -42.66 -41.11 8.40
N VAL A 22 -42.96 -39.82 8.22
CA VAL A 22 -42.89 -39.13 6.93
C VAL A 22 -41.50 -38.56 6.68
N TYR A 23 -40.92 -38.93 5.52
CA TYR A 23 -39.72 -38.30 4.99
C TYR A 23 -40.01 -36.85 4.56
N ILE A 24 -39.34 -35.89 5.21
CA ILE A 24 -39.45 -34.47 4.88
C ILE A 24 -38.20 -34.07 4.09
N ASN A 25 -38.38 -33.66 2.84
CA ASN A 25 -37.28 -33.16 2.03
C ASN A 25 -36.86 -31.75 2.51
N LEU A 26 -35.78 -31.68 3.31
CA LEU A 26 -35.19 -30.44 3.83
C LEU A 26 -34.12 -29.86 2.90
N GLN A 27 -33.88 -30.44 1.73
CA GLN A 27 -32.81 -30.00 0.83
C GLN A 27 -33.03 -28.55 0.37
N LEU A 28 -34.28 -28.17 0.06
CA LEU A 28 -34.63 -26.78 -0.26
C LEU A 28 -34.38 -25.83 0.92
N ALA A 29 -34.68 -26.26 2.15
CA ALA A 29 -34.43 -25.47 3.34
C ALA A 29 -32.92 -25.25 3.55
N SER A 30 -32.11 -26.30 3.36
CA SER A 30 -30.64 -26.21 3.41
C SER A 30 -30.10 -25.24 2.37
N TYR A 31 -30.52 -25.33 1.09
CA TYR A 31 -30.06 -24.41 0.05
C TYR A 31 -30.39 -22.95 0.35
N VAL A 32 -31.60 -22.68 0.86
CA VAL A 32 -31.99 -21.31 1.26
C VAL A 32 -31.15 -20.83 2.44
N ASN A 33 -30.85 -21.70 3.40
CA ASN A 33 -29.97 -21.39 4.52
C ASN A 33 -28.53 -21.09 4.07
N ASP A 34 -27.97 -21.88 3.16
CA ASP A 34 -26.62 -21.66 2.61
C ASP A 34 -26.52 -20.31 1.90
N ILE A 35 -27.52 -19.98 1.06
CA ILE A 35 -27.61 -18.66 0.41
C ILE A 35 -27.71 -17.53 1.45
N LEU A 36 -28.49 -17.72 2.51
CA LEU A 36 -28.59 -16.74 3.60
C LEU A 36 -27.26 -16.55 4.34
N ILE A 37 -26.51 -17.62 4.59
CA ILE A 37 -25.18 -17.55 5.21
C ILE A 37 -24.21 -16.78 4.31
N TYR A 38 -24.22 -17.04 3.00
CA TYR A 38 -23.40 -16.28 2.05
C TYR A 38 -23.78 -14.80 2.01
N LEU A 39 -25.08 -14.48 2.05
CA LEU A 39 -25.55 -13.09 2.12
C LEU A 39 -25.17 -12.42 3.43
N TYR A 40 -25.28 -13.11 4.56
CA TYR A 40 -24.84 -12.59 5.86
C TYR A 40 -23.33 -12.34 5.89
N GLY A 41 -22.54 -13.27 5.35
CA GLY A 41 -21.10 -13.10 5.16
C GLY A 41 -20.77 -11.89 4.29
N PHE A 42 -21.51 -11.71 3.19
CA PHE A 42 -21.38 -10.54 2.32
C PHE A 42 -21.70 -9.25 3.09
N CYS A 43 -22.85 -9.17 3.77
CA CYS A 43 -23.20 -8.01 4.59
C CYS A 43 -22.16 -7.71 5.68
N SER A 44 -21.66 -8.73 6.37
CA SER A 44 -20.61 -8.62 7.39
C SER A 44 -19.30 -8.09 6.78
N PHE A 45 -18.93 -8.54 5.59
CA PHE A 45 -17.76 -8.05 4.85
C PHE A 45 -17.87 -6.56 4.52
N PHE A 46 -19.00 -6.10 3.98
CA PHE A 46 -19.22 -4.65 3.75
C PHE A 46 -19.28 -3.86 5.06
N GLY A 47 -19.87 -4.42 6.12
CA GLY A 47 -19.82 -3.86 7.46
C GLY A 47 -18.39 -3.64 7.94
N THR A 48 -17.51 -4.62 7.69
CA THR A 48 -16.09 -4.58 8.05
C THR A 48 -15.34 -3.53 7.22
N ILE A 49 -15.58 -3.44 5.91
CA ILE A 49 -15.03 -2.36 5.06
C ILE A 49 -15.47 -0.97 5.57
N LYS A 50 -16.73 -0.84 6.00
CA LYS A 50 -17.24 0.42 6.58
C LYS A 50 -16.59 0.73 7.93
N LEU A 51 -16.29 -0.28 8.75
CA LEU A 51 -15.51 -0.10 9.98
C LEU A 51 -14.09 0.39 9.70
N ILE A 52 -13.42 -0.08 8.64
CA ILE A 52 -12.09 0.42 8.23
C ILE A 52 -12.15 1.93 7.91
N LYS A 53 -13.26 2.43 7.32
CA LYS A 53 -13.43 3.88 7.13
C LYS A 53 -13.55 4.65 8.45
N LEU A 54 -14.11 4.03 9.50
CA LEU A 54 -14.19 4.62 10.84
C LEU A 54 -12.81 4.69 11.51
N PHE A 55 -11.90 3.76 11.22
CA PHE A 55 -10.51 3.80 11.72
C PHE A 55 -9.66 4.97 11.18
N ARG A 56 -10.17 5.76 10.21
CA ARG A 56 -9.50 6.96 9.68
C ARG A 56 -9.28 8.07 10.71
N PHE A 57 -9.84 7.98 11.92
CA PHE A 57 -9.54 8.92 13.02
C PHE A 57 -8.07 8.85 13.48
N ASN A 58 -7.32 7.80 13.15
CA ASN A 58 -5.90 7.73 13.46
C ASN A 58 -5.05 8.39 12.35
N GLN A 59 -4.35 9.47 12.69
CA GLN A 59 -3.47 10.21 11.77
C GLN A 59 -2.43 9.32 11.08
N ARG A 60 -1.92 8.28 11.75
CA ARG A 60 -0.95 7.33 11.17
C ARG A 60 -1.58 6.47 10.06
N LEU A 61 -2.83 6.03 10.27
CA LEU A 61 -3.59 5.27 9.27
C LEU A 61 -4.05 6.16 8.12
N CYS A 62 -4.42 7.42 8.39
CA CYS A 62 -4.80 8.36 7.35
C CYS A 62 -3.65 8.64 6.38
N LEU A 63 -2.43 8.87 6.90
CA LEU A 63 -1.23 9.09 6.09
C LEU A 63 -0.88 7.86 5.22
N PHE A 64 -1.04 6.65 5.75
CA PHE A 64 -0.88 5.42 4.98
C PHE A 64 -1.91 5.29 3.84
N ILE A 65 -3.19 5.59 4.12
CA ILE A 65 -4.25 5.55 3.11
C ILE A 65 -4.03 6.61 2.02
N GLU A 66 -3.59 7.81 2.39
CA GLU A 66 -3.26 8.88 1.44
C GLU A 66 -2.05 8.52 0.58
N THR A 67 -1.05 7.89 1.17
CA THR A 67 0.12 7.35 0.44
C THR A 67 -0.31 6.30 -0.59
N LEU A 68 -1.14 5.33 -0.19
CA LEU A 68 -1.67 4.31 -1.10
C LEU A 68 -2.55 4.90 -2.20
N LYS A 69 -3.33 5.94 -1.88
CA LYS A 69 -4.17 6.63 -2.87
C LYS A 69 -3.30 7.40 -3.87
N TYR A 70 -2.22 8.02 -3.41
CA TYR A 70 -1.27 8.74 -4.25
C TYR A 70 -0.51 7.78 -5.18
N CYS A 71 0.04 6.70 -4.64
CA CYS A 71 0.81 5.73 -5.43
C CYS A 71 -0.05 4.76 -6.26
N GLY A 72 -1.38 4.76 -6.07
CA GLY A 72 -2.27 3.75 -6.64
C GLY A 72 -2.17 3.59 -8.16
N LYS A 73 -1.90 4.67 -8.90
CA LYS A 73 -1.68 4.59 -10.37
C LYS A 73 -0.38 3.86 -10.71
N GLU A 74 0.71 4.15 -10.01
CA GLU A 74 2.00 3.48 -10.22
C GLU A 74 1.94 2.02 -9.75
N LEU A 75 1.26 1.76 -8.63
CA LEU A 75 1.02 0.42 -8.12
C LEU A 75 0.22 -0.43 -9.10
N LEU A 76 -0.80 0.16 -9.75
CA LEU A 76 -1.61 -0.54 -10.75
C LEU A 76 -0.79 -0.87 -12.01
N ALA A 77 0.04 0.06 -12.48
CA ALA A 77 0.94 -0.19 -13.60
C ALA A 77 1.97 -1.30 -13.27
N PHE A 78 2.54 -1.25 -12.06
CA PHE A 78 3.40 -2.30 -11.54
C PHE A 78 2.67 -3.65 -11.45
N PHE A 79 1.42 -3.67 -10.98
CA PHE A 79 0.62 -4.88 -10.89
C PHE A 79 0.33 -5.51 -12.26
N MET A 80 0.11 -4.71 -13.31
CA MET A 80 -0.02 -5.23 -14.67
C MET A 80 1.27 -5.90 -15.15
N MET A 81 2.43 -5.26 -14.95
CA MET A 81 3.73 -5.85 -15.30
C MET A 81 4.02 -7.13 -14.49
N PHE A 82 3.77 -7.09 -13.18
CA PHE A 82 3.87 -8.23 -12.29
C PHE A 82 2.99 -9.39 -12.77
N SER A 83 1.74 -9.12 -13.13
CA SER A 83 0.80 -10.15 -13.58
C SER A 83 1.32 -10.88 -14.82
N ILE A 84 1.89 -10.18 -15.79
CA ILE A 84 2.45 -10.81 -17.00
C ILE A 84 3.61 -11.75 -16.64
N ILE A 85 4.54 -11.29 -15.80
CA ILE A 85 5.68 -12.10 -15.35
C ILE A 85 5.18 -13.31 -14.54
N PHE A 86 4.26 -13.07 -13.60
CA PHE A 86 3.69 -14.11 -12.74
C PHE A 86 2.96 -15.18 -13.56
N PHE A 87 2.11 -14.80 -14.51
CA PHE A 87 1.42 -15.76 -15.39
C PHE A 87 2.40 -16.52 -16.29
N SER A 88 3.50 -15.91 -16.72
CA SER A 88 4.57 -16.62 -17.44
C SER A 88 5.16 -17.75 -16.59
N PHE A 89 5.43 -17.47 -15.30
CA PHE A 89 5.87 -18.49 -14.35
C PHE A 89 4.78 -19.54 -14.05
N VAL A 90 3.50 -19.15 -13.94
CA VAL A 90 2.38 -20.11 -13.79
C VAL A 90 2.38 -21.09 -14.95
N CYS A 91 2.47 -20.61 -16.19
CA CYS A 91 2.53 -21.46 -17.38
C CYS A 91 3.77 -22.36 -17.38
N LEU A 92 4.94 -21.82 -17.02
CA LEU A 92 6.18 -22.58 -16.93
C LEU A 92 6.09 -23.71 -15.89
N PHE A 93 5.66 -23.41 -14.67
CA PHE A 93 5.54 -24.40 -13.59
C PHE A 93 4.47 -25.45 -13.88
N TYR A 94 3.34 -25.02 -14.46
CA TYR A 94 2.30 -25.95 -14.90
C TYR A 94 2.88 -26.92 -15.93
N LEU A 95 3.52 -26.44 -16.98
CA LEU A 95 4.06 -27.32 -18.03
C LEU A 95 5.19 -28.23 -17.53
N LEU A 96 6.05 -27.75 -16.62
CA LEU A 96 7.15 -28.55 -16.08
C LEU A 96 6.70 -29.63 -15.10
N PHE A 97 5.68 -29.36 -14.27
CA PHE A 97 5.34 -30.21 -13.12
C PHE A 97 3.93 -30.81 -13.15
N ILE A 98 3.13 -30.58 -14.20
CA ILE A 98 1.77 -31.15 -14.32
C ILE A 98 1.72 -32.67 -14.15
N SER A 99 2.73 -33.39 -14.65
CA SER A 99 2.83 -34.86 -14.57
C SER A 99 3.56 -35.36 -13.32
N LYS A 100 4.05 -34.45 -12.48
CA LYS A 100 4.94 -34.75 -11.35
C LYS A 100 4.34 -34.38 -9.99
N LEU A 101 3.66 -33.24 -9.90
CA LEU A 101 3.07 -32.72 -8.66
C LEU A 101 1.54 -32.63 -8.77
N GLU A 102 0.84 -33.08 -7.73
CA GLU A 102 -0.60 -32.85 -7.62
C GLU A 102 -0.91 -31.34 -7.49
N SER A 103 -0.03 -30.58 -6.83
CA SER A 103 -0.08 -29.12 -6.72
C SER A 103 -0.03 -28.41 -8.08
N CYS A 104 0.44 -29.10 -9.14
CA CYS A 104 0.45 -28.59 -10.51
C CYS A 104 -0.57 -29.26 -11.44
N SER A 105 -1.49 -30.07 -10.91
CA SER A 105 -2.47 -30.81 -11.72
C SER A 105 -3.47 -29.92 -12.47
N THR A 106 -3.75 -28.71 -11.95
CA THR A 106 -4.62 -27.73 -12.59
C THR A 106 -3.98 -26.34 -12.49
N LEU A 107 -4.26 -25.46 -13.44
CA LEU A 107 -3.75 -24.07 -13.40
C LEU A 107 -4.10 -23.36 -12.09
N LEU A 108 -5.31 -23.59 -11.55
CA LEU A 108 -5.73 -22.99 -10.28
C LEU A 108 -4.88 -23.49 -9.11
N LYS A 109 -4.60 -24.81 -9.05
CA LYS A 109 -3.72 -25.38 -8.03
C LYS A 109 -2.28 -24.88 -8.19
N THR A 110 -1.77 -24.73 -9.42
CA THR A 110 -0.43 -24.14 -9.67
C THR A 110 -0.35 -22.69 -9.20
N ILE A 111 -1.38 -21.89 -9.44
CA ILE A 111 -1.45 -20.51 -8.93
C ILE A 111 -1.42 -20.52 -7.40
N GLN A 112 -2.21 -21.39 -6.76
CA GLN A 112 -2.21 -21.53 -5.30
C GLN A 112 -0.81 -21.89 -4.77
N MET A 113 -0.17 -22.90 -5.36
CA MET A 113 1.17 -23.33 -5.02
C MET A 113 2.21 -22.20 -5.18
N LEU A 114 2.12 -21.39 -6.24
CA LEU A 114 3.01 -20.25 -6.43
C LEU A 114 2.76 -19.14 -5.40
N PHE A 115 1.51 -18.91 -4.97
CA PHE A 115 1.23 -18.02 -3.85
C PHE A 115 1.78 -18.56 -2.53
N GLU A 116 1.65 -19.86 -2.26
CA GLU A 116 2.26 -20.51 -1.10
C GLU A 116 3.80 -20.40 -1.13
N THR A 117 4.39 -20.46 -2.33
CA THR A 117 5.82 -20.23 -2.52
C THR A 117 6.23 -18.79 -2.21
N ILE A 118 5.43 -17.79 -2.63
CA ILE A 118 5.67 -16.37 -2.26
C ILE A 118 5.61 -16.17 -0.74
N LEU A 119 4.69 -16.87 -0.07
CA LEU A 119 4.55 -16.88 1.40
C LEU A 119 5.64 -17.71 2.10
N MET A 120 6.58 -18.32 1.34
CA MET A 120 7.58 -19.27 1.82
C MET A 120 7.01 -20.44 2.63
N LYS A 121 5.76 -20.84 2.31
CA LYS A 121 5.07 -21.96 2.95
C LYS A 121 5.21 -23.27 2.19
N PHE A 122 5.64 -23.20 0.93
CA PHE A 122 5.76 -24.37 0.06
C PHE A 122 7.05 -25.16 0.34
N ASP A 123 6.96 -26.49 0.35
CA ASP A 123 8.11 -27.36 0.57
C ASP A 123 8.95 -27.48 -0.71
N ALA A 124 10.15 -26.88 -0.69
CA ALA A 124 11.08 -26.92 -1.81
C ALA A 124 11.57 -28.35 -2.15
N HIS A 125 11.48 -29.30 -1.21
CA HIS A 125 11.89 -30.68 -1.44
C HIS A 125 11.03 -31.37 -2.53
N GLU A 126 9.73 -31.13 -2.55
CA GLU A 126 8.83 -31.69 -3.57
C GLU A 126 9.23 -31.26 -4.98
N LEU A 127 9.74 -30.04 -5.13
CA LEU A 127 10.15 -29.53 -6.44
C LEU A 127 11.51 -30.07 -6.91
N VAL A 128 12.41 -30.32 -5.95
CA VAL A 128 13.73 -30.92 -6.21
C VAL A 128 13.56 -32.38 -6.65
N GLU A 129 12.66 -33.13 -6.01
CA GLU A 129 12.37 -34.52 -6.36
C GLU A 129 11.67 -34.65 -7.71
N ALA A 130 10.83 -33.69 -8.08
CA ALA A 130 10.04 -33.73 -9.29
C ALA A 130 10.82 -33.48 -10.59
N GLY A 131 11.91 -32.73 -10.52
CA GLY A 131 12.74 -32.44 -11.69
C GLY A 131 14.17 -32.13 -11.31
N GLY A 132 15.12 -32.95 -11.76
CA GLY A 132 16.54 -32.90 -11.37
C GLY A 132 17.15 -31.48 -11.36
N PHE A 133 17.60 -30.98 -12.51
CA PHE A 133 18.20 -29.63 -12.57
C PHE A 133 17.15 -28.53 -12.78
N LEU A 134 16.12 -28.80 -13.58
CA LEU A 134 15.12 -27.80 -13.97
C LEU A 134 14.21 -27.36 -12.81
N GLY A 135 13.97 -28.23 -11.82
CA GLY A 135 13.19 -27.94 -10.62
C GLY A 135 13.81 -26.83 -9.78
N PRO A 136 14.99 -27.06 -9.18
CA PRO A 136 15.68 -26.06 -8.38
C PRO A 136 15.98 -24.78 -9.18
N PHE A 137 16.35 -24.89 -10.45
CA PHE A 137 16.63 -23.74 -11.29
C PHE A 137 15.41 -22.83 -11.50
N SER A 138 14.26 -23.40 -11.88
CA SER A 138 13.02 -22.63 -12.08
C SER A 138 12.48 -22.04 -10.77
N PHE A 139 12.62 -22.78 -9.65
CA PHE A 139 12.30 -22.29 -8.32
C PHE A 139 13.16 -21.10 -7.89
N SER A 140 14.48 -21.22 -8.00
CA SER A 140 15.39 -20.12 -7.67
C SER A 140 15.14 -18.90 -8.56
N LEU A 141 14.87 -19.10 -9.85
CA LEU A 141 14.51 -18.01 -10.76
C LEU A 141 13.22 -17.32 -10.28
N PHE A 142 12.19 -18.09 -9.94
CA PHE A 142 10.92 -17.55 -9.42
C PHE A 142 11.13 -16.73 -8.15
N ILE A 143 11.89 -17.24 -7.17
CA ILE A 143 12.18 -16.52 -5.93
C ILE A 143 12.95 -15.22 -6.21
N ILE A 144 13.99 -15.25 -7.05
CA ILE A 144 14.77 -14.05 -7.39
C ILE A 144 13.89 -12.99 -8.06
N PHE A 145 13.11 -13.36 -9.07
CA PHE A 145 12.30 -12.39 -9.80
C PHE A 145 11.09 -11.90 -9.00
N ILE A 146 10.32 -12.81 -8.42
CA ILE A 146 9.05 -12.46 -7.78
C ILE A 146 9.24 -11.99 -6.34
N VAL A 147 10.05 -12.70 -5.54
CA VAL A 147 10.23 -12.34 -4.14
C VAL A 147 11.21 -11.19 -4.02
N PHE A 148 12.40 -11.29 -4.62
CA PHE A 148 13.39 -10.22 -4.44
C PHE A 148 13.10 -9.00 -5.29
N ILE A 149 12.97 -9.13 -6.62
CA ILE A 149 12.83 -7.97 -7.50
C ILE A 149 11.45 -7.33 -7.37
N CYS A 150 10.36 -8.09 -7.53
CA CYS A 150 9.02 -7.51 -7.50
C CYS A 150 8.65 -6.94 -6.12
N ILE A 151 8.91 -7.64 -5.01
CA ILE A 151 8.59 -7.08 -3.68
C ILE A 151 9.45 -5.84 -3.39
N SER A 152 10.73 -5.84 -3.75
CA SER A 152 11.58 -4.65 -3.55
C SER A 152 11.09 -3.45 -4.35
N MET A 153 10.63 -3.66 -5.59
CA MET A 153 10.04 -2.60 -6.41
C MET A 153 8.73 -2.09 -5.80
N PHE A 154 7.86 -3.00 -5.31
CA PHE A 154 6.63 -2.63 -4.63
C PHE A 154 6.89 -1.77 -3.39
N ILE A 155 7.85 -2.17 -2.55
CA ILE A 155 8.26 -1.41 -1.37
C ILE A 155 8.84 -0.06 -1.78
N SER A 156 9.64 0.00 -2.85
CA SER A 156 10.23 1.25 -3.34
C SER A 156 9.18 2.27 -3.75
N ILE A 157 8.17 1.87 -4.55
CA ILE A 157 7.07 2.74 -4.98
C ILE A 157 6.32 3.30 -3.76
N ILE A 158 6.02 2.45 -2.77
CA ILE A 158 5.35 2.87 -1.55
C ILE A 158 6.22 3.84 -0.76
N ASN A 159 7.51 3.55 -0.59
CA ASN A 159 8.42 4.38 0.19
C ASN A 159 8.62 5.77 -0.44
N ASP A 160 8.76 5.83 -1.77
CA ASP A 160 8.88 7.10 -2.49
C ASP A 160 7.62 7.96 -2.33
N SER A 161 6.46 7.34 -2.55
CA SER A 161 5.16 7.99 -2.36
C SER A 161 4.92 8.41 -0.90
N PHE A 162 5.37 7.61 0.06
CA PHE A 162 5.26 7.91 1.49
C PHE A 162 6.06 9.16 1.84
N ARG A 163 7.28 9.28 1.30
CA ARG A 163 8.13 10.47 1.49
C ARG A 163 7.46 11.71 0.91
N HIS A 164 6.87 11.59 -0.28
CA HIS A 164 6.18 12.69 -0.95
C HIS A 164 4.94 13.17 -0.17
N VAL A 165 4.06 12.25 0.25
CA VAL A 165 2.86 12.60 1.03
C VAL A 165 3.23 13.16 2.40
N ARG A 166 4.26 12.61 3.06
CA ARG A 166 4.74 13.12 4.35
C ARG A 166 5.30 14.54 4.25
N GLN A 167 6.02 14.86 3.18
CA GLN A 167 6.54 16.22 2.93
C GLN A 167 5.41 17.24 2.70
N ASN A 168 4.37 16.86 1.94
CA ASN A 168 3.22 17.73 1.72
C ASN A 168 2.45 18.01 3.03
N ILE A 169 2.27 16.99 3.87
CA ILE A 169 1.64 17.17 5.18
C ILE A 169 2.49 18.03 6.12
N SER A 170 3.82 17.92 6.09
CA SER A 170 4.67 18.80 6.91
C SER A 170 4.61 20.26 6.44
N ASN A 171 4.61 20.50 5.13
CA ASN A 171 4.52 21.85 4.57
C ASN A 171 3.16 22.49 4.86
N ASP A 172 2.05 21.76 4.68
CA ASP A 172 0.71 22.25 5.02
C ASP A 172 0.60 22.59 6.52
N ASN A 173 1.18 21.76 7.40
CA ASN A 173 1.19 22.05 8.84
C ASN A 173 2.06 23.26 9.20
N GLU A 174 3.20 23.44 8.53
CA GLU A 174 4.07 24.59 8.73
C GLU A 174 3.40 25.87 8.22
N ASP A 175 2.77 25.84 7.05
CA ASP A 175 2.02 26.98 6.49
C ASP A 175 0.80 27.32 7.35
N ILE A 176 0.04 26.32 7.81
CA ILE A 176 -1.10 26.52 8.72
C ILE A 176 -0.63 27.04 10.07
N PHE A 177 0.47 26.51 10.63
CA PHE A 177 1.06 27.00 11.87
C PHE A 177 1.56 28.44 11.72
N LEU A 178 2.23 28.77 10.61
CA LEU A 178 2.64 30.12 10.27
C LEU A 178 1.43 31.05 10.09
N PHE A 179 0.33 30.58 9.50
CA PHE A 179 -0.89 31.35 9.31
C PHE A 179 -1.63 31.62 10.63
N ILE A 180 -1.74 30.60 11.49
CA ILE A 180 -2.32 30.72 12.84
C ILE A 180 -1.44 31.61 13.72
N ARG A 181 -0.11 31.42 13.68
CA ARG A 181 0.85 32.26 14.41
C ARG A 181 0.80 33.71 13.93
N LYS A 182 0.74 33.96 12.62
CA LYS A 182 0.57 35.31 12.04
C LYS A 182 -0.75 35.95 12.47
N LYS A 183 -1.86 35.20 12.44
CA LYS A 183 -3.16 35.70 12.92
C LYS A 183 -3.13 36.02 14.42
N ILE A 184 -2.50 35.19 15.23
CA ILE A 184 -2.36 35.41 16.67
C ILE A 184 -1.47 36.62 16.95
N LEU A 185 -0.33 36.75 16.27
CA LEU A 185 0.59 37.90 16.38
C LEU A 185 -0.08 39.22 15.93
N TYR A 186 -0.87 39.16 14.86
CA TYR A 186 -1.67 40.29 14.38
C TYR A 186 -2.73 40.70 15.41
N TRP A 187 -3.42 39.72 16.00
CA TRP A 187 -4.46 39.97 17.00
C TRP A 187 -3.90 40.42 18.36
N ILE A 188 -2.66 40.01 18.68
CA ILE A 188 -1.91 40.45 19.86
C ILE A 188 -1.27 41.85 19.68
N GLY A 189 -1.34 42.45 18.48
CA GLY A 189 -0.88 43.83 18.26
C GLY A 189 0.66 43.98 18.29
N TRP A 190 1.40 42.90 18.01
CA TRP A 190 2.85 42.92 17.84
C TRP A 190 3.23 43.01 16.36
N GLU A 191 2.76 44.06 15.67
CA GLU A 191 3.21 44.35 14.31
C GLU A 191 4.67 44.85 14.27
N LYS A 192 5.26 45.15 15.43
CA LYS A 192 6.59 45.74 15.54
C LYS A 192 7.74 44.73 15.38
N SER A 193 7.55 43.45 15.73
CA SER A 193 8.65 42.46 15.71
C SER A 193 9.02 41.97 14.30
N MET A 194 8.10 42.02 13.32
CA MET A 194 8.40 41.60 11.94
C MET A 194 9.28 42.60 11.18
N LYS A 195 9.28 43.89 11.60
CA LYS A 195 10.21 44.91 11.05
C LYS A 195 11.60 44.85 11.71
N GLU A 196 11.71 44.28 12.90
CA GLU A 196 12.99 44.10 13.61
C GLU A 196 13.72 42.84 13.11
N GLU A 197 13.04 41.70 12.91
CA GLU A 197 13.67 40.48 12.34
C GLU A 197 14.23 40.71 10.92
N GLN A 198 13.54 41.52 10.10
CA GLN A 198 14.00 41.86 8.75
C GLN A 198 15.18 42.85 8.76
N LYS A 199 15.26 43.73 9.77
CA LYS A 199 16.42 44.61 9.99
C LYS A 199 17.63 43.82 10.50
N ASP A 200 17.43 42.89 11.42
CA ASP A 200 18.52 42.09 12.01
C ASP A 200 19.14 41.11 10.99
N LEU A 201 18.35 40.60 10.04
CA LEU A 201 18.83 39.84 8.88
C LEU A 201 19.59 40.73 7.86
N GLU A 202 19.19 42.00 7.72
CA GLU A 202 19.91 43.00 6.92
C GLU A 202 21.24 43.44 7.58
N TYR A 203 21.35 43.35 8.91
CA TYR A 203 22.60 43.55 9.66
C TYR A 203 23.52 42.31 9.73
N MET A 204 23.03 41.11 9.38
CA MET A 204 23.86 39.90 9.24
C MET A 204 24.55 39.79 7.86
N ASN A 205 23.94 40.33 6.81
CA ASN A 205 24.47 40.36 5.44
C ASN A 205 25.86 41.07 5.26
N PRO A 206 26.21 42.12 6.03
CA PRO A 206 27.53 42.77 5.96
C PRO A 206 28.70 41.89 6.39
N ILE A 207 28.45 40.83 7.17
CA ILE A 207 29.50 39.92 7.65
C ILE A 207 29.89 38.92 6.54
N GLU A 208 28.93 38.49 5.72
CA GLU A 208 29.17 37.65 4.53
C GLU A 208 29.84 38.45 3.38
N GLN A 209 29.60 39.76 3.28
CA GLN A 209 30.24 40.64 2.29
C GLN A 209 31.61 41.19 2.72
N PHE A 210 32.06 40.91 3.94
CA PHE A 210 33.35 41.35 4.45
C PHE A 210 34.56 40.85 3.61
N PRO A 211 34.61 39.59 3.15
CA PRO A 211 35.69 39.13 2.27
C PRO A 211 35.70 39.87 0.92
N GLU A 212 34.52 40.08 0.31
CA GLU A 212 34.40 40.80 -0.97
C GLU A 212 34.87 42.27 -0.86
N LYS A 213 34.58 42.94 0.27
CA LYS A 213 35.07 44.32 0.49
C LYS A 213 36.57 44.38 0.71
N ILE A 214 37.17 43.36 1.34
CA ILE A 214 38.62 43.24 1.44
C ILE A 214 39.24 43.04 0.06
N ASP A 215 38.66 42.17 -0.77
CA ASP A 215 39.13 41.95 -2.15
C ASP A 215 39.01 43.21 -3.01
N GLN A 216 37.94 44.00 -2.82
CA GLN A 216 37.78 45.30 -3.47
C GLN A 216 38.84 46.31 -3.03
N LEU A 217 39.15 46.38 -1.72
CA LEU A 217 40.20 47.24 -1.20
C LEU A 217 41.58 46.81 -1.71
N LEU A 218 41.89 45.51 -1.69
CA LEU A 218 43.14 44.98 -2.21
C LEU A 218 43.31 45.27 -3.70
N ASN A 219 42.25 45.13 -4.49
CA ASN A 219 42.28 45.47 -5.92
C ASN A 219 42.43 46.98 -6.15
N ALA A 220 41.79 47.83 -5.35
CA ALA A 220 41.96 49.28 -5.43
C ALA A 220 43.39 49.71 -5.06
N LEU A 221 43.96 49.11 -4.02
CA LEU A 221 45.34 49.36 -3.58
C LEU A 221 46.35 48.87 -4.63
N ASN A 222 46.10 47.70 -5.22
CA ASN A 222 46.93 47.16 -6.29
C ASN A 222 46.89 48.06 -7.54
N ARG A 223 45.72 48.60 -7.91
CA ARG A 223 45.59 49.62 -8.99
C ARG A 223 46.37 50.90 -8.69
N LEU A 224 46.41 51.35 -7.43
CA LEU A 224 47.21 52.52 -7.04
C LEU A 224 48.71 52.23 -7.10
N TYR A 225 49.13 51.03 -6.73
CA TYR A 225 50.54 50.63 -6.77
C TYR A 225 51.04 50.42 -8.22
N THR A 226 50.22 49.84 -9.09
CA THR A 226 50.57 49.67 -10.52
C THR A 226 50.58 50.99 -11.30
N ASN A 227 49.80 51.99 -10.89
CA ASN A 227 49.82 53.33 -11.51
C ASN A 227 51.04 54.18 -11.12
N GLN A 228 51.86 53.76 -10.16
CA GLN A 228 53.07 54.51 -9.75
C GLN A 228 54.37 54.01 -10.43
N TYR A 229 54.30 52.96 -11.25
CA TYR A 229 55.46 52.38 -11.95
C TYR A 229 55.37 52.43 -13.49
N ASN A 230 54.50 53.29 -14.04
CA ASN A 230 54.48 53.68 -15.46
C ASN A 230 54.73 55.18 -15.60
#